data_AF-A0A1C6BSR0-F1
#
_entry.id   AF-A0A1C6BSR0-F1
#
_cell.length_a   1.000
_cell.length_b   1.000
_cell.length_c   1.000
_cell.angle_alpha   90.00
_cell.angle_beta   90.00
_cell.angle_gamma   90.00
#
_symmetry.space_group_name_H-M   'P 1'
#
loop_
_entity.id
_entity.type
_entity.pdbx_description
1 polymer ?
#
loop_
_entity_poly.entity_id
_entity_poly.type
_entity_poly.pdbx_seq_one_letter_code
_entity_poly.pdbx_strand_id
1 'polypeptide(L)'
;MKADFKISSKDIINEYKSASSKSAVGKILGISYSKVVKTLLSAGIDIEDELADNIFDLKCQGFTNQEICKQLNISMKVLNAHTPYAKGAYGLPDDEISEKALYYRQWKNKNKNN
;
A
#
# COMPACT_ATOMS: atom_id res chain seq x y z
N MET A 1 24.15 -14.48 -5.18
CA MET A 1 22.99 -14.17 -6.04
C MET A 1 21.72 -14.46 -5.27
N LYS A 2 21.01 -13.44 -4.77
CA LYS A 2 19.59 -13.61 -4.43
C LYS A 2 18.85 -13.25 -5.71
N ALA A 3 18.22 -14.23 -6.35
CA ALA A 3 17.29 -13.93 -7.42
C ALA A 3 16.21 -13.03 -6.83
N ASP A 4 16.00 -11.84 -7.41
CA ASP A 4 14.90 -10.94 -7.04
C ASP A 4 13.58 -11.60 -7.46
N PHE A 5 13.13 -12.58 -6.67
CA PHE A 5 11.82 -13.19 -6.84
C PHE A 5 10.77 -12.11 -6.56
N LYS A 6 10.18 -11.58 -7.63
CA LYS A 6 9.19 -10.52 -7.54
C LYS A 6 7.88 -11.11 -7.06
N ILE A 7 7.68 -11.11 -5.75
CA ILE A 7 6.43 -11.56 -5.11
C ILE A 7 5.27 -10.71 -5.63
N SER A 8 4.31 -11.38 -6.26
CA SER A 8 3.10 -10.78 -6.79
C SER A 8 2.05 -10.63 -5.69
N SER A 9 1.11 -9.69 -5.87
CA SER A 9 -0.04 -9.56 -4.96
C SER A 9 -0.85 -10.86 -4.86
N LYS A 10 -0.90 -11.66 -5.94
CA LYS A 10 -1.60 -12.96 -5.95
C LYS A 10 -0.94 -13.96 -5.01
N ASP A 11 0.38 -13.96 -4.92
CA ASP A 11 1.13 -14.88 -4.07
C ASP A 11 0.84 -14.59 -2.59
N ILE A 12 0.79 -13.31 -2.22
CA ILE A 12 0.42 -12.86 -0.87
C ILE A 12 -1.01 -13.30 -0.50
N ILE A 13 -1.96 -13.14 -1.43
CA ILE A 13 -3.36 -13.52 -1.21
C ILE A 13 -3.50 -15.04 -1.06
N ASN A 14 -2.82 -15.81 -1.91
CA ASN A 14 -2.87 -17.27 -1.86
C ASN A 14 -2.26 -17.79 -0.56
N GLU A 15 -1.10 -17.25 -0.18
CA GLU A 15 -0.44 -17.61 1.08
C GLU A 15 -1.29 -17.23 2.30
N TYR A 16 -1.99 -16.10 2.26
CA TYR A 16 -2.88 -15.69 3.34
C TYR A 16 -4.09 -16.62 3.49
N LYS A 17 -4.61 -17.18 2.40
CA LYS A 17 -5.71 -18.16 2.46
C LYS A 17 -5.29 -19.49 3.09
N SER A 18 -4.02 -19.88 2.97
CA SER A 18 -3.48 -21.10 3.57
C SER A 18 -2.88 -20.88 4.96
N ALA A 19 -2.41 -19.67 5.27
CA ALA A 19 -1.74 -19.35 6.52
C ALA A 19 -2.71 -18.83 7.60
N SER A 20 -2.39 -19.11 8.86
CA SER A 20 -3.22 -18.69 10.00
C SER A 20 -2.99 -17.23 10.43
N SER A 21 -1.95 -16.53 9.93
CA SER A 21 -1.71 -15.14 10.32
C SER A 21 -0.89 -14.33 9.33
N LYS A 22 -1.16 -13.02 9.30
CA LYS A 22 -0.45 -12.00 8.52
C LYS A 22 1.07 -11.98 8.77
N SER A 23 1.48 -12.19 10.02
CA SER A 23 2.90 -12.26 10.40
C SER A 23 3.58 -13.49 9.83
N ALA A 24 2.90 -14.63 9.81
CA ALA A 24 3.41 -15.86 9.19
C ALA A 24 3.62 -15.67 7.68
N VAL A 25 2.65 -15.09 6.97
CA VAL A 25 2.77 -14.78 5.54
C VAL A 25 4.00 -13.90 5.26
N GLY A 26 4.22 -12.86 6.06
CA GLY A 26 5.40 -12.01 5.93
C GLY A 26 6.73 -12.75 6.11
N LYS A 27 6.80 -13.70 7.06
CA LYS A 27 7.99 -14.53 7.28
C LYS A 27 8.22 -15.52 6.14
N ILE A 28 7.17 -16.19 5.67
CA ILE A 28 7.22 -17.18 4.59
C ILE A 28 7.68 -16.53 3.29
N LEU A 29 7.09 -15.38 2.95
CA LEU A 29 7.40 -14.66 1.72
C LEU A 29 8.58 -13.69 1.86
N GLY A 30 9.13 -13.49 3.05
CA GLY A 30 10.24 -12.55 3.28
C GLY A 30 9.86 -11.08 3.01
N ILE A 31 8.62 -10.68 3.29
CA ILE A 31 8.11 -9.31 3.10
C ILE A 31 7.66 -8.70 4.43
N SER A 32 7.58 -7.37 4.47
CA SER A 32 7.14 -6.66 5.66
C SER A 32 5.64 -6.87 5.94
N TYR A 33 5.29 -6.89 7.22
CA TYR A 33 3.90 -6.98 7.68
C TYR A 33 2.99 -5.93 7.01
N SER A 34 3.44 -4.68 6.96
CA SER A 34 2.68 -3.60 6.32
C SER A 34 2.45 -3.86 4.83
N LYS A 35 3.37 -4.52 4.12
CA LYS A 35 3.16 -4.87 2.71
C LYS A 35 2.05 -5.92 2.57
N VAL A 36 2.04 -6.93 3.45
CA VAL A 36 0.97 -7.95 3.51
C VAL A 36 -0.38 -7.28 3.72
N VAL A 37 -0.52 -6.50 4.81
CA VAL A 37 -1.77 -5.81 5.18
C VAL A 37 -2.30 -4.96 4.03
N LYS A 38 -1.46 -4.08 3.46
CA LYS A 38 -1.89 -3.19 2.39
C LYS A 38 -2.30 -3.94 1.13
N THR A 39 -1.61 -5.02 0.78
CA THR A 39 -1.99 -5.85 -0.37
C THR A 39 -3.35 -6.51 -0.15
N LEU A 40 -3.61 -7.05 1.04
CA LEU A 40 -4.88 -7.70 1.37
C LEU A 40 -6.04 -6.69 1.38
N LEU A 41 -5.87 -5.55 2.05
CA LEU A 41 -6.86 -4.47 2.05
C LEU A 41 -7.13 -3.94 0.64
N SER A 42 -6.10 -3.75 -0.18
CA SER A 42 -6.26 -3.35 -1.58
C SER A 42 -6.97 -4.40 -2.45
N ALA A 43 -6.95 -5.66 -2.05
CA ALA A 43 -7.68 -6.74 -2.71
C ALA A 43 -9.12 -6.89 -2.19
N GLY A 44 -9.53 -6.07 -1.21
CA GLY A 44 -10.84 -6.17 -0.57
C GLY A 44 -11.00 -7.40 0.33
N ILE A 45 -9.88 -7.94 0.84
CA ILE A 45 -9.89 -9.08 1.75
C ILE A 45 -10.00 -8.55 3.17
N ASP A 46 -11.00 -9.04 3.90
CA ASP A 46 -11.11 -8.79 5.33
C ASP A 46 -9.93 -9.44 6.07
N ILE A 47 -9.27 -8.65 6.88
CA ILE A 47 -8.07 -9.04 7.60
C ILE A 47 -8.29 -9.13 9.11
N GLU A 48 -9.52 -8.94 9.61
CA GLU A 48 -9.85 -8.97 11.05
C GLU A 48 -8.84 -8.11 11.85
N ASP A 49 -8.69 -6.85 11.44
CA ASP A 49 -7.79 -5.90 12.08
C ASP A 49 -8.62 -4.70 12.53
N GLU A 50 -8.97 -4.68 13.81
CA GLU A 50 -9.82 -3.66 14.42
C GLU A 50 -9.34 -2.24 14.12
N LEU A 51 -8.02 -2.02 14.03
CA LEU A 51 -7.50 -0.70 13.69
C LEU A 51 -7.78 -0.35 12.21
N ALA A 52 -7.64 -1.31 11.30
CA ALA A 52 -7.95 -1.10 9.88
C ALA A 52 -9.44 -0.84 9.67
N ASP A 53 -10.30 -1.54 10.41
CA ASP A 53 -11.76 -1.38 10.37
C ASP A 53 -12.17 0.00 10.89
N ASN A 54 -11.65 0.41 12.05
CA ASN A 54 -11.87 1.76 12.59
C ASN A 54 -11.39 2.86 11.62
N ILE A 55 -10.24 2.67 10.96
CA ILE A 55 -9.76 3.61 9.96
C ILE A 55 -10.70 3.66 8.74
N PHE A 56 -11.21 2.51 8.30
CA PHE A 56 -12.14 2.43 7.18
C PHE A 56 -13.45 3.16 7.49
N ASP A 57 -14.03 2.91 8.66
CA ASP A 57 -15.28 3.53 9.10
C ASP A 57 -15.16 5.06 9.19
N LEU A 58 -14.07 5.56 9.78
CA LEU A 58 -13.85 7.01 9.85
C LEU A 58 -13.66 7.64 8.47
N LYS A 59 -13.03 6.93 7.52
CA LYS A 59 -12.97 7.39 6.12
C LYS A 59 -14.34 7.43 5.46
N CYS A 60 -15.17 6.42 5.69
CA CYS A 60 -16.56 6.40 5.20
C CYS A 60 -17.40 7.55 5.77
N GLN A 61 -17.10 7.98 7.00
CA GLN A 61 -17.70 9.16 7.63
C GLN A 61 -17.15 10.51 7.11
N GLY A 62 -16.12 10.48 6.24
CA GLY A 62 -15.56 11.67 5.61
C GLY A 62 -14.40 12.32 6.36
N PHE A 63 -13.87 11.69 7.42
CA PHE A 63 -12.72 12.23 8.16
C PHE A 63 -11.46 12.23 7.31
N THR A 64 -10.67 13.30 7.44
CA THR A 64 -9.35 13.39 6.82
C THR A 64 -8.34 12.50 7.55
N ASN A 65 -7.26 12.12 6.85
CA ASN A 65 -6.18 11.33 7.46
C ASN A 65 -5.60 11.98 8.74
N GLN A 66 -5.57 13.31 8.82
CA GLN A 66 -5.07 14.02 10.01
C GLN A 66 -6.03 13.91 11.19
N GLU A 67 -7.33 14.01 10.94
CA GLU A 67 -8.35 13.87 11.97
C GLU A 67 -8.42 12.42 12.47
N ILE A 68 -8.33 11.43 11.57
CA ILE A 68 -8.27 10.02 11.94
C ILE A 68 -7.06 9.74 12.85
N CYS A 69 -5.89 10.28 12.51
CA CYS A 69 -4.70 10.15 13.35
C CYS A 69 -4.92 10.73 14.75
N LYS A 70 -5.57 11.89 14.86
CA LYS A 70 -5.91 12.52 16.15
C LYS A 70 -6.92 11.68 16.94
N GLN A 71 -7.98 11.22 16.28
CA GLN A 71 -9.09 10.50 16.91
C GLN A 71 -8.68 9.12 17.42
N LEU A 72 -7.87 8.40 16.64
CA LEU A 72 -7.36 7.07 17.03
C LEU A 72 -6.04 7.15 17.81
N ASN A 73 -5.52 8.36 18.04
CA ASN A 73 -4.21 8.60 18.67
C ASN A 73 -3.06 7.79 18.03
N ILE A 74 -3.02 7.77 16.70
CA ILE A 74 -2.00 7.07 15.90
C ILE A 74 -1.20 8.04 15.05
N SER A 75 0.02 7.64 14.69
CA SER A 75 0.82 8.40 13.74
C SER A 75 0.34 8.20 12.30
N MET A 76 0.63 9.17 11.42
CA MET A 76 0.40 9.05 9.97
C MET A 76 1.08 7.82 9.36
N LYS A 77 2.21 7.39 9.93
CA LYS A 77 2.93 6.19 9.51
C LYS A 77 2.11 4.92 9.81
N VAL A 78 1.50 4.84 10.98
CA VAL A 78 0.63 3.72 11.37
C VAL A 78 -0.62 3.72 10.51
N LEU A 79 -1.29 4.86 10.36
CA LEU A 79 -2.44 5.01 9.45
C LEU A 79 -2.11 4.44 8.05
N ASN A 80 -1.00 4.87 7.47
CA ASN A 80 -0.58 4.43 6.13
C ASN A 80 -0.30 2.92 6.02
N ALA A 81 0.04 2.25 7.11
CA ALA A 81 0.30 0.82 7.15
C ALA A 81 -1.00 -0.01 7.18
N HIS A 82 -2.07 0.56 7.75
CA HIS A 82 -3.40 -0.07 7.89
C HIS A 82 -4.43 0.47 6.87
N THR A 83 -3.99 1.23 5.86
CA THR A 83 -4.84 1.66 4.75
C THR A 83 -4.45 0.96 3.45
N PRO A 84 -5.40 0.65 2.55
CA PRO A 84 -5.09 0.10 1.23
C PRO A 84 -4.13 1.01 0.45
N TYR A 85 -3.43 0.44 -0.52
CA TYR A 85 -2.67 1.24 -1.48
C TYR A 85 -3.58 2.27 -2.16
N ALA A 86 -3.24 3.55 -1.98
CA ALA A 86 -3.78 4.60 -2.82
C ALA A 86 -3.25 4.37 -4.24
N LYS A 87 -4.15 4.12 -5.20
CA LYS A 87 -3.76 4.20 -6.61
C LYS A 87 -3.40 5.66 -6.89
N GLY A 88 -2.15 5.91 -7.23
CA GLY A 88 -1.80 7.17 -7.89
C GLY A 88 -2.54 7.23 -9.23
N ALA A 89 -2.93 8.42 -9.66
CA ALA A 89 -3.35 8.61 -11.03
C ALA A 89 -2.13 8.39 -11.93
N TYR A 90 -2.17 7.31 -12.72
CA TYR A 90 -1.13 6.97 -13.69
C TYR A 90 -1.60 7.36 -15.09
N GLY A 91 -0.67 7.80 -15.94
CA GLY A 91 -1.02 8.22 -17.30
C GLY A 91 -1.78 9.55 -17.36
N LEU A 92 -1.74 10.35 -16.30
CA LEU A 92 -2.20 11.74 -16.36
C LEU A 92 -1.52 12.47 -17.53
N PRO A 93 -2.23 13.37 -18.21
CA PRO A 93 -1.64 14.26 -19.21
C PRO A 93 -0.66 15.23 -18.52
N ASP A 94 0.32 15.74 -19.27
CA ASP A 94 1.45 16.47 -18.69
C ASP A 94 1.04 17.76 -17.94
N ASP A 95 -0.13 18.33 -18.25
CA ASP A 95 -0.77 19.47 -17.60
C ASP A 95 -1.38 19.15 -16.22
N GLU A 96 -1.68 17.88 -15.94
CA GLU A 96 -2.22 17.44 -14.65
C GLU A 96 -1.17 16.80 -13.73
N ILE A 97 0.09 16.74 -14.18
CA ILE A 97 1.19 16.07 -13.46
C ILE A 97 2.00 17.08 -12.66
N SER A 98 2.38 16.71 -11.43
CA SER A 98 3.32 17.52 -10.64
C SER A 98 4.66 17.70 -11.36
N GLU A 99 5.26 18.89 -11.28
CA GLU A 99 6.55 19.22 -11.92
C GLU A 99 7.65 18.16 -11.63
N LYS A 100 7.73 17.65 -10.40
CA LYS A 100 8.69 16.59 -10.04
C LYS A 100 8.49 15.31 -10.85
N ALA A 101 7.24 14.91 -11.08
CA ALA A 101 6.94 13.72 -11.85
C ALA A 101 7.26 13.91 -13.35
N LEU A 102 7.04 15.11 -13.91
CA LEU A 102 7.51 15.47 -15.26
C LEU A 102 9.04 15.41 -15.36
N TYR A 103 9.74 15.98 -14.38
CA TYR A 103 11.21 15.94 -14.30
C TYR A 103 11.74 14.49 -14.34
N TYR A 104 11.17 13.59 -13.54
CA TYR A 104 11.58 12.17 -13.55
C TYR A 104 11.29 11.46 -14.89
N ARG A 105 10.18 11.78 -15.57
CA ARG A 105 9.88 11.24 -16.91
C ARG A 105 10.94 11.68 -17.92
N GLN A 106 11.24 12.97 -17.95
CA GLN A 106 12.23 13.55 -18.84
C GLN A 106 13.63 12.95 -18.59
N TRP A 107 14.02 12.79 -17.32
CA TRP A 107 15.29 12.16 -16.96
C TRP A 107 15.39 10.70 -17.43
N LYS A 108 14.33 9.91 -17.23
CA LYS A 108 14.29 8.53 -17.72
C LYS A 108 14.38 8.45 -19.23
N ASN A 109 13.70 9.34 -19.96
CA ASN A 109 13.75 9.38 -21.42
C ASN A 109 15.16 9.73 -21.94
N LYS A 110 15.87 10.64 -21.26
CA LYS A 110 17.27 10.97 -21.61
C LYS A 110 18.22 9.77 -21.41
N ASN A 111 18.05 9.02 -20.33
CA ASN A 111 18.90 7.87 -20.00
C ASN A 111 18.49 6.55 -20.67
N LYS A 112 17.38 6.53 -21.41
CA LYS A 112 16.97 5.38 -22.21
C LYS A 112 17.57 5.41 -23.62
N ASN A 113 17.99 6.59 -24.05
CA ASN A 113 18.58 6.87 -25.36
C ASN A 113 20.12 6.96 -25.31
N ASN A 114 20.73 6.55 -24.19
CA ASN A 114 22.17 6.54 -23.93
C ASN A 114 22.54 5.14 -23.42
#